data_AF-A0A938N5L6-F1
#
_entry.id   AF-A0A938N5L6-F1
#
_cell.length_a   1.000
_cell.length_b   1.000
_cell.length_c   1.000
_cell.angle_alpha   90.00
_cell.angle_beta   90.00
_cell.angle_gamma   90.00
#
_symmetry.space_group_name_H-M   'P 1'
#
loop_
_entity.id
_entity.type
_entity.pdbx_description
1 polymer ?
#
loop_
_entity_poly.entity_id
_entity_poly.type
_entity_poly.pdbx_seq_one_letter_code
_entity_poly.pdbx_strand_id
1 'polypeptide(L)'
;MYLTSANLWLADPASGANIGGHWEFCNAPGSANAEMVINGAPRATTFALSLGDDLFTFQVWGRVDPGHAIGLWFGDNPAHFAGPVGAVPHLVAFRDAAGALATPLAGTMVGTWFSFSGNGPYHGNLSHVVGGTGVSVQAYSFDGATGQGSLTVRVVPAPGGLAALALAGLVGVRRRR
;
A
#
# COMPACT_ATOMS: atom_id res chain seq x y z
N MET A 1 -10.67 -7.64 3.84
CA MET A 1 -9.47 -6.79 3.98
C MET A 1 -9.77 -5.47 3.28
N TYR A 2 -9.21 -4.37 3.78
CA TYR A 2 -9.41 -3.04 3.24
C TYR A 2 -8.07 -2.33 3.02
N LEU A 3 -7.94 -1.57 1.93
CA LEU A 3 -6.96 -0.49 1.85
C LEU A 3 -7.51 0.67 2.68
N THR A 4 -6.88 0.93 3.82
CA THR A 4 -7.37 1.88 4.83
C THR A 4 -6.70 3.24 4.72
N SER A 5 -5.51 3.29 4.11
CA SER A 5 -4.89 4.53 3.66
C SER A 5 -3.71 4.32 2.71
N ALA A 6 -3.31 5.38 2.01
CA ALA A 6 -2.09 5.49 1.25
C ALA A 6 -1.46 6.89 1.35
N ASN A 7 -0.14 6.94 1.20
CA ASN A 7 0.69 8.15 1.18
C ASN A 7 1.64 8.06 -0.02
N LEU A 8 1.74 9.13 -0.81
CA LEU A 8 2.71 9.31 -1.88
C LEU A 8 3.75 10.34 -1.43
N TRP A 9 5.03 10.01 -1.54
CA TRP A 9 6.13 10.92 -1.25
C TRP A 9 7.20 10.86 -2.34
N LEU A 10 7.99 11.92 -2.39
CA LEU A 10 9.17 12.00 -3.24
C LEU A 10 10.24 11.04 -2.69
N ALA A 11 10.70 10.14 -3.54
CA ALA A 11 11.57 9.04 -3.16
C ALA A 11 12.83 8.96 -4.02
N ASP A 12 13.95 8.59 -3.40
CA ASP A 12 15.18 8.24 -4.10
C ASP A 12 14.95 7.00 -4.98
N PRO A 13 15.10 7.07 -6.31
CA PRO A 13 14.88 5.95 -7.22
C PRO A 13 15.90 4.81 -7.05
N ALA A 14 16.98 5.00 -6.29
CA ALA A 14 17.91 3.92 -5.98
C ALA A 14 17.47 3.06 -4.78
N SER A 15 16.74 3.64 -3.84
CA SER A 15 16.47 3.00 -2.53
C SER A 15 15.00 2.98 -2.12
N GLY A 16 14.17 3.83 -2.72
CA GLY A 16 12.80 4.11 -2.28
C GLY A 16 12.74 4.94 -0.99
N ALA A 17 13.87 5.47 -0.51
CA ALA A 17 13.93 6.30 0.69
C ALA A 17 13.17 7.62 0.47
N ASN A 18 12.50 8.11 1.50
CA ASN A 18 11.91 9.45 1.47
C ASN A 18 13.04 10.49 1.45
N ILE A 19 13.03 11.36 0.44
CA ILE A 19 14.05 12.42 0.32
C ILE A 19 13.65 13.74 1.00
N GLY A 20 12.45 13.79 1.59
CA GLY A 20 11.96 14.94 2.35
C GLY A 20 11.75 16.20 1.49
N GLY A 21 11.08 17.20 2.07
CA GLY A 21 10.78 18.47 1.40
C GLY A 21 9.30 18.65 1.10
N HIS A 22 8.99 19.63 0.26
CA HIS A 22 7.62 19.85 -0.20
C HIS A 22 7.14 18.64 -1.02
N TRP A 23 5.82 18.37 -1.00
CA TRP A 23 5.11 17.40 -1.86
C TRP A 23 4.91 15.97 -1.32
N GLU A 24 4.40 15.85 -0.10
CA GLU A 24 3.74 14.62 0.33
C GLU A 24 2.22 14.71 0.17
N PHE A 25 1.62 13.61 -0.27
CA PHE A 25 0.19 13.52 -0.52
C PHE A 25 -0.39 12.30 0.17
N CYS A 26 -1.56 12.43 0.78
CA CYS A 26 -2.19 11.27 1.39
C CYS A 26 -3.71 11.35 1.34
N ASN A 27 -4.37 10.18 1.36
CA ASN A 27 -5.83 10.09 1.44
C ASN A 27 -6.33 10.14 2.90
N ALA A 28 -5.49 10.58 3.85
CA ALA A 28 -5.77 10.64 5.28
C ALA A 28 -6.60 11.86 5.69
N PRO A 29 -7.72 11.72 6.43
CA PRO A 29 -8.42 12.90 6.95
C PRO A 29 -7.53 13.66 7.93
N GLY A 30 -7.51 15.00 7.89
CA GLY A 30 -6.81 15.80 8.91
C GLY A 30 -5.28 15.82 8.84
N SER A 31 -4.66 15.17 7.85
CA SER A 31 -3.23 15.31 7.61
C SER A 31 -2.89 16.67 7.00
N ALA A 32 -1.76 17.25 7.41
CA ALA A 32 -1.17 18.45 6.81
C ALA A 32 -0.61 18.21 5.39
N ASN A 33 -0.47 16.95 4.97
CA ASN A 33 -0.07 16.60 3.61
C ASN A 33 -1.18 16.95 2.62
N ALA A 34 -0.80 17.21 1.36
CA ALA A 34 -1.74 17.51 0.30
C ALA A 34 -2.68 16.31 0.02
N GLU A 35 -3.82 16.58 -0.59
CA GLU A 35 -4.80 15.52 -0.86
C GLU A 35 -4.33 14.59 -1.98
N MET A 36 -4.47 13.29 -1.74
CA MET A 36 -4.47 12.27 -2.76
C MET A 36 -5.89 11.70 -2.91
N VAL A 37 -6.43 11.76 -4.12
CA VAL A 37 -7.75 11.22 -4.48
C VAL A 37 -7.54 9.83 -5.07
N ILE A 38 -8.21 8.82 -4.53
CA ILE A 38 -8.12 7.42 -5.00
C ILE A 38 -9.48 7.02 -5.58
N ASN A 39 -9.50 6.49 -6.80
CA ASN A 39 -10.71 6.08 -7.53
C ASN A 39 -11.79 7.17 -7.58
N GLY A 40 -11.40 8.45 -7.61
CA GLY A 40 -12.32 9.59 -7.56
C GLY A 40 -13.10 9.75 -6.24
N ALA A 41 -12.76 8.98 -5.21
CA ALA A 41 -13.46 8.99 -3.93
C ALA A 41 -12.93 10.08 -2.99
N PRO A 42 -13.76 10.60 -2.06
CA PRO A 42 -13.32 11.57 -1.06
C PRO A 42 -12.18 11.05 -0.18
N ARG A 43 -11.41 11.98 0.41
CA ARG A 43 -10.44 11.67 1.47
C ARG A 43 -11.08 10.84 2.59
N ALA A 44 -10.27 10.01 3.24
CA ALA A 44 -10.68 9.02 4.26
C ALA A 44 -11.53 7.85 3.76
N THR A 45 -11.80 7.74 2.45
CA THR A 45 -12.44 6.55 1.90
C THR A 45 -11.52 5.34 2.07
N THR A 46 -12.10 4.26 2.60
CA THR A 46 -11.48 2.93 2.61
C THR A 46 -12.02 2.11 1.46
N PHE A 47 -11.18 1.21 0.94
CA PHE A 47 -11.55 0.39 -0.22
C PHE A 47 -11.52 -1.08 0.16
N ALA A 48 -12.67 -1.74 0.03
CA ALA A 48 -12.75 -3.19 0.18
C ALA A 48 -11.92 -3.86 -0.89
N LEU A 49 -11.09 -4.83 -0.47
CA LEU A 49 -10.25 -5.61 -1.37
C LEU A 49 -10.87 -6.97 -1.62
N SER A 50 -10.83 -7.41 -2.88
CA SER A 50 -11.36 -8.68 -3.34
C SER A 50 -10.23 -9.69 -3.57
N LEU A 51 -10.51 -10.99 -3.49
CA LEU A 51 -9.51 -11.98 -3.91
C LEU A 51 -9.15 -11.79 -5.39
N GLY A 52 -7.85 -11.82 -5.71
CA GLY A 52 -7.35 -11.50 -7.03
C GLY A 52 -6.71 -10.12 -7.08
N ASP A 53 -6.79 -9.46 -8.23
CA ASP A 53 -6.18 -8.15 -8.46
C ASP A 53 -7.22 -7.03 -8.32
N ASP A 54 -6.94 -6.05 -7.46
CA ASP A 54 -7.68 -4.81 -7.34
C ASP A 54 -6.86 -3.67 -7.97
N LEU A 55 -7.43 -2.98 -8.95
CA LEU A 55 -6.83 -1.80 -9.58
C LEU A 55 -7.33 -0.52 -8.92
N PHE A 56 -6.37 0.31 -8.50
CA PHE A 56 -6.59 1.66 -8.02
C PHE A 56 -6.00 2.66 -8.99
N THR A 57 -6.75 3.71 -9.30
CA THR A 57 -6.21 4.94 -9.87
C THR A 57 -6.12 5.98 -8.78
N PHE A 58 -5.11 6.83 -8.85
CA PHE A 58 -4.99 7.94 -7.92
C PHE A 58 -4.51 9.20 -8.62
N GLN A 59 -4.88 10.33 -8.04
CA GLN A 59 -4.53 11.65 -8.52
C GLN A 59 -4.07 12.51 -7.36
N VAL A 60 -3.01 13.27 -7.61
CA VAL A 60 -2.53 14.35 -6.74
C VAL A 60 -2.56 15.66 -7.53
N TRP A 61 -2.67 16.77 -6.82
CA TRP A 61 -2.75 18.09 -7.46
C TRP A 61 -1.34 18.68 -7.63
N GLY A 62 -1.02 19.05 -8.86
CA GLY A 62 0.22 19.75 -9.22
C GLY A 62 1.22 18.85 -9.96
N ARG A 63 2.24 19.51 -10.53
CA ARG A 63 3.42 18.83 -11.09
C ARG A 63 4.28 18.36 -9.93
N VAL A 64 4.70 17.11 -9.96
CA VAL A 64 5.57 16.51 -8.94
C VAL A 64 6.83 15.98 -9.60
N ASP A 65 7.98 16.19 -8.96
CA ASP A 65 9.29 15.83 -9.51
C ASP A 65 9.43 14.31 -9.66
N PRO A 66 10.11 13.79 -10.70
CA PRO A 66 10.23 12.33 -10.89
C PRO A 66 10.87 11.63 -9.69
N GLY A 67 10.48 10.36 -9.47
CA GLY A 67 10.96 9.53 -8.36
C GLY A 67 10.01 9.54 -7.17
N HIS A 68 9.04 8.64 -7.16
CA HIS A 68 8.03 8.57 -6.09
C HIS A 68 7.83 7.16 -5.58
N ALA A 69 7.55 7.07 -4.29
CA ALA A 69 7.09 5.86 -3.66
C ALA A 69 5.68 6.08 -3.07
N ILE A 70 4.92 5.00 -3.04
CA ILE A 70 3.62 4.93 -2.38
C ILE A 70 3.70 3.96 -1.22
N GLY A 71 3.24 4.40 -0.05
CA GLY A 71 3.07 3.60 1.16
C GLY A 71 1.60 3.28 1.36
N LEU A 72 1.32 2.05 1.78
CA LEU A 72 -0.03 1.50 1.91
C LEU A 72 -0.26 0.96 3.33
N TRP A 73 -1.43 1.28 3.87
CA TRP A 73 -1.93 0.72 5.13
C TRP A 73 -3.19 -0.08 4.87
N PHE A 74 -3.30 -1.21 5.58
CA PHE A 74 -4.37 -2.18 5.42
C PHE A 74 -5.05 -2.46 6.76
N GLY A 75 -6.31 -2.89 6.70
CA GLY A 75 -7.10 -3.27 7.86
C GLY A 75 -8.05 -4.43 7.59
N ASP A 76 -8.58 -5.01 8.66
CA ASP A 76 -9.62 -6.05 8.62
C ASP A 76 -11.04 -5.46 8.63
N ASN A 77 -11.17 -4.17 8.93
CA ASN A 77 -12.43 -3.46 9.05
C ASN A 77 -12.45 -2.21 8.11
N PRO A 78 -13.64 -1.68 7.78
CA PRO A 78 -13.78 -0.57 6.84
C PRO A 78 -13.44 0.81 7.44
N ALA A 79 -12.89 0.89 8.67
CA ALA A 79 -12.48 2.18 9.22
C ALA A 79 -11.19 2.67 8.55
N HIS A 80 -11.09 3.99 8.36
CA HIS A 80 -9.86 4.62 7.90
C HIS A 80 -8.72 4.33 8.86
N PHE A 81 -7.49 4.31 8.35
CA PHE A 81 -6.32 4.06 9.20
C PHE A 81 -6.19 5.15 10.27
N ALA A 82 -6.13 4.74 11.54
CA ALA A 82 -6.04 5.62 12.70
C ALA A 82 -4.82 5.28 13.60
N GLY A 83 -3.73 4.79 12.99
CA GLY A 83 -2.48 4.53 13.71
C GLY A 83 -1.81 5.81 14.23
N PRO A 84 -0.79 5.68 15.08
CA PRO A 84 -0.06 6.84 15.61
C PRO A 84 0.61 7.62 14.47
N VAL A 85 0.75 8.93 14.66
CA VAL A 85 1.60 9.76 13.79
C VAL A 85 3.01 9.15 13.76
N GLY A 86 3.59 9.03 12.56
CA GLY A 86 4.88 8.36 12.38
C GLY A 86 4.80 6.86 12.13
N ALA A 87 3.60 6.26 12.05
CA ALA A 87 3.47 4.84 11.70
C ALA A 87 4.05 4.54 10.31
N VAL A 88 4.86 3.49 10.22
CA VAL A 88 5.45 3.02 8.96
C VAL A 88 4.39 2.28 8.12
N PRO A 89 4.38 2.41 6.78
CA PRO A 89 3.47 1.66 5.91
C PRO A 89 3.64 0.15 6.04
N HIS A 90 2.56 -0.60 5.79
CA HIS A 90 2.64 -2.06 5.69
C HIS A 90 3.39 -2.50 4.44
N LEU A 91 3.05 -1.88 3.30
CA LEU A 91 3.70 -2.09 2.01
C LEU A 91 4.18 -0.77 1.44
N VAL A 92 5.32 -0.82 0.74
CA VAL A 92 5.83 0.30 -0.04
C VAL A 92 6.17 -0.18 -1.44
N ALA A 93 5.79 0.61 -2.44
CA ALA A 93 6.12 0.38 -3.84
C ALA A 93 6.69 1.65 -4.46
N PHE A 94 7.70 1.50 -5.31
CA PHE A 94 8.25 2.57 -6.11
C PHE A 94 8.71 2.04 -7.46
N ARG A 95 9.09 2.93 -8.36
CA ARG A 95 9.84 2.56 -9.57
C ARG A 95 11.30 2.91 -9.40
N ASP A 96 12.17 1.95 -9.62
CA ASP A 96 13.60 2.18 -9.58
C ASP A 96 14.08 3.03 -10.78
N ALA A 97 15.37 3.33 -10.83
CA ALA A 97 15.97 4.09 -11.93
C ALA A 97 15.82 3.42 -13.31
N ALA A 98 15.61 2.10 -13.37
CA ALA A 98 15.32 1.35 -14.59
C ALA A 98 13.82 1.33 -14.93
N GLY A 99 12.98 1.92 -14.08
CA GLY A 99 11.53 1.94 -14.22
C GLY A 99 10.83 0.65 -13.79
N ALA A 100 11.54 -0.28 -13.15
CA ALA A 100 10.96 -1.53 -12.66
C ALA A 100 10.25 -1.31 -11.32
N LEU A 101 9.19 -2.09 -11.06
CA LEU A 101 8.55 -2.12 -9.75
C LEU A 101 9.56 -2.65 -8.72
N ALA A 102 9.73 -1.91 -7.63
CA ALA A 102 10.62 -2.27 -6.54
C ALA A 102 9.99 -1.99 -5.17
N THR A 103 10.57 -2.65 -4.16
CA THR A 103 10.23 -2.46 -2.74
C THR A 103 11.50 -2.05 -2.00
N PRO A 104 11.44 -1.06 -1.09
CA PRO A 104 12.61 -0.64 -0.34
C PRO A 104 13.19 -1.80 0.50
N LEU A 105 14.50 -1.82 0.66
CA LEU A 105 15.16 -2.77 1.55
C LEU A 105 14.76 -2.54 3.02
N ALA A 106 14.92 -3.58 3.83
CA ALA A 106 14.74 -3.45 5.26
C ALA A 106 15.71 -2.39 5.84
N GLY A 107 15.20 -1.51 6.69
CA GLY A 107 15.93 -0.39 7.26
C GLY A 107 15.90 0.90 6.44
N THR A 108 15.43 0.88 5.19
CA THR A 108 15.27 2.11 4.40
C THR A 108 14.30 3.07 5.10
N MET A 109 14.68 4.34 5.20
CA MET A 109 13.85 5.39 5.82
C MET A 109 12.77 5.84 4.83
N VAL A 110 11.51 5.48 5.08
CA VAL A 110 10.36 5.74 4.21
C VAL A 110 9.39 6.75 4.83
N GLY A 111 8.55 7.37 4.00
CA GLY A 111 7.52 8.31 4.43
C GLY A 111 6.52 7.64 5.37
N THR A 112 6.17 8.35 6.45
CA THR A 112 5.34 7.80 7.52
C THR A 112 3.93 8.39 7.53
N TRP A 113 3.06 7.77 8.31
CA TRP A 113 1.69 8.20 8.49
C TRP A 113 1.62 9.59 9.12
N PHE A 114 0.84 10.48 8.51
CA PHE A 114 0.51 11.80 9.06
C PHE A 114 1.68 12.75 9.34
N SER A 115 2.89 12.44 8.86
CA SER A 115 4.07 13.24 9.17
C SER A 115 4.63 13.84 7.89
N PHE A 116 4.54 15.17 7.78
CA PHE A 116 5.15 15.91 6.69
C PHE A 116 6.67 15.77 6.77
N SER A 117 7.27 15.12 5.76
CA SER A 117 8.71 14.79 5.72
C SER A 117 9.19 13.88 6.87
N GLY A 118 8.27 13.18 7.54
CA GLY A 118 8.62 12.28 8.64
C GLY A 118 8.96 10.88 8.15
N ASN A 119 10.03 10.31 8.72
CA ASN A 119 10.61 9.07 8.23
C ASN A 119 10.65 7.98 9.30
N GLY A 120 10.48 6.73 8.87
CA GLY A 120 10.61 5.55 9.73
C GLY A 120 11.25 4.37 8.98
N PRO A 121 11.92 3.45 9.70
CA PRO A 121 12.61 2.34 9.08
C PRO A 121 11.60 1.33 8.52
N TYR A 122 11.67 1.07 7.21
CA TYR A 122 10.81 0.10 6.55
C TYR A 122 11.24 -1.33 6.88
N HIS A 123 10.28 -2.25 6.93
CA HIS A 123 10.53 -3.65 7.26
C HIS A 123 11.00 -4.50 6.07
N GLY A 124 10.96 -3.98 4.84
CA GLY A 124 11.38 -4.71 3.63
C GLY A 124 10.38 -5.76 3.15
N ASN A 125 9.11 -5.64 3.56
CA ASN A 125 8.09 -6.64 3.26
C ASN A 125 7.61 -6.55 1.80
N LEU A 126 7.63 -7.69 1.10
CA LEU A 126 7.03 -7.82 -0.24
C LEU A 126 5.52 -8.14 -0.19
N SER A 127 5.02 -8.57 0.97
CA SER A 127 3.62 -8.87 1.22
C SER A 127 3.24 -8.61 2.68
N HIS A 128 1.96 -8.37 2.93
CA HIS A 128 1.41 -8.14 4.27
C HIS A 128 0.17 -9.01 4.50
N VAL A 129 -0.07 -9.46 5.74
CA VAL A 129 -1.19 -10.35 6.06
C VAL A 129 -2.12 -9.68 7.06
N VAL A 130 -3.41 -9.63 6.76
CA VAL A 130 -4.47 -9.15 7.67
C VAL A 130 -5.63 -10.14 7.66
N GLY A 131 -6.08 -10.57 8.84
CA GLY A 131 -7.27 -11.42 8.99
C GLY A 131 -7.24 -12.70 8.15
N GLY A 132 -6.07 -13.32 7.97
CA GLY A 132 -5.93 -14.55 7.19
C GLY A 132 -5.91 -14.35 5.66
N THR A 133 -5.73 -13.13 5.19
CA THR A 133 -5.56 -12.80 3.76
C THR A 133 -4.20 -12.12 3.56
N GLY A 134 -3.45 -12.50 2.54
CA GLY A 134 -2.20 -11.85 2.14
C GLY A 134 -2.43 -10.83 1.02
N VAL A 135 -1.71 -9.71 1.06
CA VAL A 135 -1.72 -8.66 0.04
C VAL A 135 -0.29 -8.33 -0.41
N SER A 136 -0.13 -8.03 -1.70
CA SER A 136 1.14 -7.62 -2.33
C SER A 136 0.88 -6.60 -3.43
N VAL A 137 1.89 -5.82 -3.82
CA VAL A 137 1.80 -4.90 -4.96
C VAL A 137 2.28 -5.62 -6.23
N GLN A 138 1.48 -5.59 -7.29
CA GLN A 138 1.80 -6.22 -8.59
C GLN A 138 2.23 -5.21 -9.65
N ALA A 139 1.66 -4.00 -9.58
CA ALA A 139 2.01 -2.93 -10.50
C ALA A 139 1.87 -1.59 -9.79
N TYR A 140 2.76 -0.67 -10.12
CA TYR A 140 2.71 0.73 -9.70
C TYR A 140 3.16 1.59 -10.86
N SER A 141 2.47 2.69 -11.12
CA SER A 141 2.91 3.76 -12.01
C SER A 141 2.51 5.11 -11.45
N PHE A 142 3.34 6.10 -11.69
CA PHE A 142 3.03 7.48 -11.40
C PHE A 142 3.70 8.37 -12.43
N ASP A 143 2.93 9.28 -13.00
CA ASP A 143 3.40 10.32 -13.88
C ASP A 143 3.37 11.66 -13.13
N GLY A 144 4.55 12.12 -12.71
CA GLY A 144 4.70 13.39 -12.02
C GLY A 144 4.36 14.61 -12.88
N ALA A 145 4.34 14.49 -14.22
CA ALA A 145 3.93 15.59 -15.08
C ALA A 145 2.41 15.85 -15.01
N THR A 146 1.61 14.78 -14.89
CA THR A 146 0.15 14.86 -14.82
C THR A 146 -0.41 14.72 -13.41
N GLY A 147 0.41 14.29 -12.45
CA GLY A 147 -0.04 13.99 -11.08
C GLY A 147 -0.93 12.74 -11.00
N GLN A 148 -0.90 11.88 -12.02
CA GLN A 148 -1.74 10.69 -12.12
C GLN A 148 -0.93 9.42 -11.89
N GLY A 149 -1.53 8.44 -11.22
CA GLY A 149 -0.92 7.14 -11.04
C GLY A 149 -1.91 6.00 -10.97
N SER A 150 -1.36 4.79 -10.99
CA SER A 150 -2.12 3.56 -10.82
C SER A 150 -1.36 2.58 -9.95
N LEU A 151 -2.11 1.75 -9.23
CA LEU A 151 -1.60 0.71 -8.34
C LEU A 151 -2.47 -0.53 -8.51
N THR A 152 -1.86 -1.67 -8.78
CA THR A 152 -2.53 -2.97 -8.72
C THR A 152 -2.04 -3.70 -7.49
N VAL A 153 -2.97 -4.06 -6.60
CA VAL A 153 -2.68 -4.90 -5.44
C VAL A 153 -3.29 -6.28 -5.67
N ARG A 154 -2.54 -7.33 -5.32
CA ARG A 154 -3.02 -8.72 -5.36
C ARG A 154 -3.30 -9.22 -3.98
N VAL A 155 -4.48 -9.78 -3.82
CA VAL A 155 -5.01 -10.36 -2.60
C VAL A 155 -5.14 -11.87 -2.78
N VAL A 156 -4.55 -12.63 -1.86
CA VAL A 156 -4.60 -14.09 -1.86
C VAL A 156 -5.03 -14.59 -0.48
N PRO A 157 -5.65 -15.78 -0.38
CA PRO A 157 -5.83 -16.42 0.91
C PRO A 157 -4.46 -16.63 1.58
N ALA A 158 -4.33 -16.35 2.88
CA ALA A 158 -3.07 -16.63 3.57
C ALA A 158 -2.80 -18.15 3.55
N PRO A 159 -1.52 -18.57 3.58
CA PRO A 159 -1.12 -19.98 3.46
C PRO A 159 -1.86 -20.95 4.40
N GLY A 160 -2.35 -20.48 5.56
CA GLY A 160 -3.11 -21.29 6.51
C GLY A 160 -4.56 -21.59 6.12
N GLY A 161 -5.20 -20.81 5.24
CA GLY A 161 -6.61 -20.97 4.87
C GLY A 161 -6.87 -22.15 3.92
N LEU A 162 -5.91 -22.45 3.04
CA LEU A 162 -6.00 -23.57 2.10
C LEU A 162 -5.82 -24.93 2.81
N ALA A 163 -5.02 -24.98 3.87
CA ALA A 163 -4.83 -26.20 4.67
C ALA A 163 -6.12 -26.63 5.39
N ALA A 164 -6.95 -25.68 5.84
CA ALA A 164 -8.21 -25.98 6.54
C ALA A 164 -9.30 -26.55 5.61
N LEU A 165 -9.40 -26.04 4.37
CA LEU A 165 -10.33 -26.56 3.36
C LEU A 165 -9.92 -27.95 2.86
N ALA A 166 -8.61 -28.19 2.70
CA ALA A 166 -8.09 -29.51 2.33
C ALA A 166 -8.35 -30.57 3.41
N LEU A 167 -8.23 -30.22 4.70
CA LEU A 167 -8.56 -31.13 5.80
C LEU A 167 -10.07 -31.45 5.89
N ALA A 168 -10.94 -30.46 5.68
CA ALA A 168 -12.39 -30.69 5.69
C ALA A 168 -12.85 -31.65 4.58
N GLY A 169 -12.24 -31.54 3.38
CA GLY A 169 -12.48 -32.47 2.28
C GLY A 169 -11.98 -33.90 2.56
N LEU A 170 -10.82 -34.04 3.22
CA LEU A 170 -10.24 -35.35 3.57
C LEU A 170 -10.99 -36.07 4.69
N VAL A 171 -11.58 -35.35 5.65
CA VAL A 171 -12.40 -35.94 6.72
C VAL A 171 -13.76 -36.43 6.20
N GLY A 172 -14.32 -35.79 5.15
CA GLY A 172 -15.58 -36.21 4.52
C GLY A 172 -15.52 -37.55 3.77
N VAL A 173 -14.34 -37.96 3.29
CA VAL A 173 -14.18 -39.20 2.50
C VAL A 173 -14.02 -40.44 3.39
N ARG A 174 -13.71 -40.30 4.69
CA ARG A 174 -13.37 -41.44 5.57
C ARG A 174 -14.55 -42.08 6.30
N ARG A 175 -15.80 -41.68 6.03
CA ARG A 175 -17.02 -42.20 6.71
C ARG A 175 -17.97 -43.00 5.80
N ARG A 176 -17.43 -43.78 4.86
CA ARG A 176 -18.18 -44.85 4.17
C ARG A 176 -17.30 -46.10 3.96
N ARG A 177 -17.15 -46.90 5.01
CA ARG A 177 -17.04 -48.36 4.95
C ARG A 177 -17.63 -48.94 6.23
#